data_AF-A0A0R2C9P6-F1
#
_entry.id   AF-A0A0R2C9P6-F1
#
_cell.length_a   1.000
_cell.length_b   1.000
_cell.length_c   1.000
_cell.angle_alpha   90.00
_cell.angle_beta   90.00
_cell.angle_gamma   90.00
#
_symmetry.space_group_name_H-M   'P 1'
#
loop_
_entity.id
_entity.type
_entity.pdbx_description
1 polymer ?
#
loop_
_entity_poly.entity_id
_entity_poly.type
_entity_poly.pdbx_seq_one_letter_code
_entity_poly.pdbx_strand_id
1 'polypeptide(L)'
;MEQAVLIDMDITLIASAERHVQGLEGHNAVLNAVLDATKNGLDGVDDLFHDGGMVREDIRAIATGFLRDATDLEGTALEDRVDEMVSGAVKYLHSHQGDFKNI
;
A
#
# COMPACT_ATOMS: atom_id res chain seq x y z
N MET A 1 0.86 -2.24 -16.87
CA MET A 1 1.79 -3.02 -16.02
C MET A 1 2.00 -2.28 -14.71
N GLU A 2 2.55 -1.05 -14.72
CA GLU A 2 2.76 -0.28 -13.49
C GLU A 2 1.48 -0.03 -12.67
N GLN A 3 0.36 0.36 -13.30
CA GLN A 3 -0.93 0.52 -12.59
C GLN A 3 -1.39 -0.76 -11.87
N ALA A 4 -1.10 -1.94 -12.43
CA ALA A 4 -1.47 -3.20 -11.78
C ALA A 4 -0.70 -3.41 -10.48
N VAL A 5 0.55 -2.94 -10.42
CA VAL A 5 1.40 -2.98 -9.22
C VAL A 5 0.92 -1.98 -8.17
N LEU A 6 0.43 -0.81 -8.59
CA LEU A 6 -0.22 0.13 -7.68
C LEU A 6 -1.43 -0.52 -6.99
N ILE A 7 -2.30 -1.14 -7.78
CA ILE A 7 -3.48 -1.84 -7.28
C ILE A 7 -3.09 -3.03 -6.40
N ASP A 8 -2.04 -3.78 -6.73
CA ASP A 8 -1.56 -4.92 -5.95
C ASP A 8 -1.04 -4.50 -4.56
N MET A 9 -0.34 -3.36 -4.48
CA MET A 9 0.04 -2.76 -3.20
C MET A 9 -1.21 -2.37 -2.39
N ASP A 10 -2.18 -1.69 -3.01
CA ASP A 10 -3.40 -1.27 -2.32
C ASP A 10 -4.24 -2.46 -1.82
N ILE A 11 -4.38 -3.52 -2.63
CA ILE A 11 -5.03 -4.78 -2.25
C ILE A 11 -4.27 -5.45 -1.10
N THR A 12 -2.94 -5.49 -1.17
CA THR A 12 -2.12 -6.07 -0.09
C THR A 12 -2.34 -5.33 1.21
N LEU A 13 -2.39 -3.99 1.18
CA LEU A 13 -2.62 -3.17 2.36
C LEU A 13 -4.00 -3.44 2.97
N ILE A 14 -5.05 -3.48 2.14
CA ILE A 14 -6.42 -3.78 2.57
C ILE A 14 -6.52 -5.20 3.14
N ALA A 15 -6.02 -6.19 2.42
CA ALA A 15 -6.06 -7.59 2.85
C ALA A 15 -5.26 -7.83 4.14
N SER A 16 -4.15 -7.12 4.34
CA SER A 16 -3.43 -7.14 5.60
C SER A 16 -4.29 -6.56 6.72
N ALA A 17 -4.98 -5.45 6.50
CA ALA A 17 -5.84 -4.85 7.53
C ALA A 17 -7.01 -5.79 7.89
N GLU A 18 -7.62 -6.46 6.91
CA GLU A 18 -8.66 -7.47 7.15
C GLU A 18 -8.18 -8.63 8.02
N ARG A 19 -6.91 -9.04 7.86
CA ARG A 19 -6.33 -10.18 8.60
C ARG A 19 -5.84 -9.81 9.99
N HIS A 20 -5.31 -8.61 10.16
CA HIS A 20 -4.48 -8.28 11.32
C HIS A 20 -5.06 -7.20 12.23
N VAL A 21 -5.95 -6.34 11.74
CA VAL A 21 -6.52 -5.26 12.55
C VAL A 21 -7.82 -5.73 13.21
N GLN A 22 -7.82 -5.73 14.55
CA GLN A 22 -8.98 -6.14 15.33
C GLN A 22 -10.01 -5.01 15.46
N GLY A 23 -11.29 -5.39 15.61
CA GLY A 23 -12.38 -4.43 15.88
C GLY A 23 -12.94 -3.73 14.64
N LEU A 24 -12.49 -4.08 13.44
CA LEU A 24 -13.07 -3.61 12.18
C LEU A 24 -14.11 -4.63 11.69
N GLU A 25 -15.37 -4.21 11.63
CA GLU A 25 -16.47 -5.07 11.18
C GLU A 25 -16.84 -4.78 9.72
N GLY A 26 -16.46 -5.72 8.86
CA GLY A 26 -16.81 -5.70 7.44
C GLY A 26 -15.87 -4.84 6.58
N HIS A 27 -15.90 -5.15 5.29
CA HIS A 27 -14.96 -4.62 4.31
C HIS A 27 -14.91 -3.07 4.24
N ASN A 28 -16.06 -2.40 4.31
CA ASN A 28 -16.10 -0.93 4.31
C ASN A 28 -15.41 -0.30 5.54
N ALA A 29 -15.50 -0.94 6.71
CA ALA A 29 -14.80 -0.44 7.90
C ALA A 29 -13.29 -0.59 7.72
N VAL A 30 -12.84 -1.70 7.11
CA VAL A 30 -11.43 -1.93 6.79
C VAL A 30 -10.90 -0.93 5.76
N LEU A 31 -11.61 -0.77 4.64
CA LEU A 31 -11.24 0.20 3.61
C LEU A 31 -11.14 1.62 4.17
N ASN A 32 -12.09 2.03 5.02
CA ASN A 32 -12.05 3.36 5.66
C ASN A 32 -10.85 3.50 6.62
N ALA A 33 -10.54 2.47 7.42
CA ALA A 33 -9.39 2.51 8.32
C ALA A 33 -8.07 2.63 7.55
N VAL A 34 -7.94 1.90 6.44
CA VAL A 34 -6.78 1.99 5.55
C VAL A 34 -6.68 3.36 4.88
N LEU A 35 -7.80 3.90 4.38
CA LEU A 35 -7.83 5.25 3.80
C LEU A 35 -7.42 6.31 4.82
N ASP A 36 -7.89 6.20 6.06
CA ASP A 36 -7.54 7.12 7.14
C ASP A 36 -6.05 7.03 7.50
N ALA A 37 -5.52 5.81 7.66
CA ALA A 37 -4.11 5.56 7.95
C ALA A 37 -3.17 6.07 6.85
N THR A 38 -3.63 6.06 5.60
CA THR A 38 -2.82 6.46 4.43
C THR A 38 -2.97 7.91 4.00
N LYS A 39 -3.73 8.75 4.73
CA LYS A 39 -3.99 10.16 4.36
C LYS A 39 -2.72 10.98 4.09
N ASN A 40 -1.62 10.66 4.77
CA ASN A 40 -0.34 11.34 4.65
C ASN A 40 0.77 10.41 4.13
N GLY A 41 0.44 9.42 3.30
CA GLY A 41 1.38 8.37 2.90
C GLY A 41 1.35 7.18 3.86
N LEU A 42 2.39 6.34 3.87
CA LEU A 42 2.41 5.12 4.69
C LEU A 42 2.75 5.35 6.17
N ASP A 43 2.97 6.59 6.61
CA ASP A 43 3.39 6.86 7.99
C ASP A 43 2.35 6.42 9.03
N GLY A 44 1.06 6.58 8.73
CA GLY A 44 -0.03 6.13 9.62
C GLY A 44 -0.34 4.64 9.54
N VAL A 45 0.32 3.89 8.66
CA VAL A 45 0.14 2.42 8.54
C VAL A 45 0.71 1.72 9.77
N ASP A 46 1.87 2.15 10.27
CA ASP A 46 2.47 1.56 11.48
C ASP A 46 1.54 1.67 12.70
N ASP A 47 0.83 2.81 12.82
CA ASP A 47 -0.15 3.04 13.89
C ASP A 47 -1.42 2.18 13.71
N LEU A 48 -1.84 1.93 12.48
CA LEU A 48 -2.99 1.06 12.21
C LEU A 48 -2.69 -0.40 12.59
N PHE A 49 -1.51 -0.89 12.19
CA PHE A 49 -1.16 -2.30 12.32
C PHE A 49 -0.49 -2.66 13.65
N HIS A 50 0.18 -1.70 14.30
CA HIS A 50 1.01 -1.95 15.49
C HIS A 50 2.03 -3.08 15.28
N ASP A 51 2.56 -3.22 14.07
CA ASP A 51 3.39 -4.35 13.64
C ASP A 51 4.89 -4.01 13.53
N GLY A 52 5.30 -2.83 13.99
CA GLY A 52 6.67 -2.35 13.88
C GLY A 52 7.09 -1.97 12.45
N GLY A 53 6.12 -1.76 11.55
CA GLY A 53 6.35 -1.32 10.17
C GLY A 53 6.47 -2.47 9.15
N MET A 54 6.14 -3.69 9.53
CA MET A 54 6.21 -4.86 8.64
C MET A 54 5.35 -4.68 7.39
N VAL A 55 4.10 -4.25 7.52
CA VAL A 55 3.22 -4.02 6.36
C VAL A 55 3.76 -2.90 5.47
N ARG A 56 4.36 -1.84 6.04
CA ARG A 56 5.03 -0.80 5.24
C ARG A 56 6.18 -1.38 4.44
N GLU A 57 6.99 -2.26 5.03
CA GLU A 57 8.09 -2.95 4.35
C GLU A 57 7.60 -3.88 3.24
N ASP A 58 6.51 -4.62 3.45
CA ASP A 58 5.90 -5.50 2.44
C ASP A 58 5.44 -4.70 1.21
N ILE A 59 4.77 -3.57 1.43
CA ILE A 59 4.34 -2.67 0.35
C ILE A 59 5.53 -2.15 -0.46
N ARG A 60 6.60 -1.74 0.23
CA ARG A 60 7.85 -1.32 -0.43
C ARG A 60 8.52 -2.47 -1.19
N ALA A 61 8.44 -3.69 -0.67
CA ALA A 61 9.02 -4.87 -1.30
C ALA A 61 8.32 -5.21 -2.62
N ILE A 62 7.00 -5.04 -2.72
CA ILE A 62 6.24 -5.21 -3.96
C ILE A 62 6.75 -4.24 -5.04
N ALA A 63 6.82 -2.94 -4.72
CA ALA A 63 7.36 -1.94 -5.65
C ALA A 63 8.81 -2.23 -6.04
N THR A 64 9.63 -2.64 -5.07
CA THR A 64 11.05 -2.97 -5.28
C THR A 64 11.21 -4.16 -6.23
N GLY A 65 10.44 -5.23 -6.03
CA GLY A 65 10.47 -6.42 -6.88
C GLY A 65 10.11 -6.08 -8.32
N PHE A 66 9.00 -5.37 -8.52
CA PHE A 66 8.59 -4.92 -9.84
C PHE A 66 9.66 -4.05 -10.53
N LEU A 67 10.22 -3.07 -9.82
CA LEU A 67 11.19 -2.15 -10.41
C LEU A 67 12.51 -2.84 -10.78
N ARG A 68 12.95 -3.81 -9.99
CA ARG A 68 14.13 -4.64 -10.32
C ARG A 68 13.90 -5.51 -11.54
N ASP A 69 12.69 -6.00 -11.73
CA ASP A 69 12.34 -6.80 -12.90
C ASP A 69 12.12 -5.94 -14.15
N ALA A 70 11.65 -4.71 -13.99
CA ALA A 70 11.25 -3.82 -15.08
C ALA A 70 12.35 -2.85 -15.54
N THR A 71 13.38 -2.63 -14.73
CA THR A 71 14.39 -1.57 -14.94
C THR A 71 15.79 -2.01 -14.46
N ASP A 72 16.83 -1.30 -14.90
CA ASP A 72 18.21 -1.46 -14.40
C ASP A 72 18.56 -0.48 -13.26
N LEU A 73 17.55 0.03 -12.53
CA LEU A 73 17.77 0.99 -11.44
C LEU A 73 18.38 0.31 -10.21
N GLU A 74 19.36 0.98 -9.60
CA GLU A 74 20.03 0.51 -8.38
C GLU A 74 20.29 1.66 -7.39
N GLY A 75 20.61 1.31 -6.15
CA GLY A 75 20.95 2.25 -5.08
C GLY A 75 19.87 3.32 -4.89
N THR A 76 20.29 4.57 -4.70
CA THR A 76 19.38 5.70 -4.46
C THR A 76 18.37 5.91 -5.58
N ALA A 77 18.73 5.63 -6.85
CA ALA A 77 17.79 5.79 -7.95
C ALA A 77 16.64 4.76 -7.91
N LEU A 78 16.91 3.55 -7.41
CA LEU A 78 15.87 2.56 -7.15
C LEU A 78 15.01 2.99 -5.96
N GLU A 79 15.64 3.47 -4.88
CA GLU A 79 14.94 3.92 -3.67
C GLU A 79 13.97 5.07 -3.97
N ASP A 80 14.42 6.10 -4.69
CA ASP A 80 13.58 7.23 -5.11
C ASP A 80 12.39 6.74 -5.96
N ARG A 81 12.62 5.79 -6.85
CA ARG A 81 11.56 5.24 -7.71
C ARG A 81 10.57 4.35 -6.96
N VAL A 82 11.02 3.63 -5.94
CA VAL A 82 10.15 2.90 -5.00
C VAL A 82 9.27 3.88 -4.24
N ASP A 83 9.83 4.98 -3.74
CA ASP A 83 9.08 6.01 -3.01
C ASP A 83 8.01 6.68 -3.90
N GLU A 84 8.37 6.99 -5.14
CA GLU A 84 7.41 7.49 -6.13
C GLU A 84 6.27 6.51 -6.40
N MET A 85 6.57 5.23 -6.54
CA MET A 85 5.58 4.20 -6.84
C MET A 85 4.64 3.96 -5.66
N VAL A 86 5.18 3.92 -4.44
CA VAL A 86 4.39 3.82 -3.20
C VAL A 86 3.47 5.04 -3.04
N SER A 87 4.00 6.25 -3.28
CA SER A 87 3.19 7.47 -3.30
C SER A 87 2.10 7.41 -4.38
N GLY A 88 2.42 6.83 -5.55
CA GLY A 88 1.49 6.55 -6.62
C GLY A 88 0.35 5.60 -6.22
N ALA A 89 0.65 4.54 -5.46
CA ALA A 89 -0.33 3.58 -4.95
C ALA A 89 -1.29 4.27 -3.97
N VAL A 90 -0.76 4.95 -2.95
CA VAL A 90 -1.58 5.70 -1.99
C VAL A 90 -2.47 6.72 -2.71
N LYS A 91 -1.94 7.43 -3.71
CA LYS A 91 -2.75 8.34 -4.52
C LYS A 91 -3.83 7.61 -5.33
N TYR A 92 -3.53 6.44 -5.88
CA TYR A 92 -4.48 5.61 -6.60
C TYR A 92 -5.63 5.19 -5.67
N LEU A 93 -5.31 4.57 -4.53
CA LEU A 93 -6.26 4.21 -3.49
C LEU A 93 -7.23 5.34 -3.16
N HIS A 94 -6.71 6.55 -2.89
CA HIS A 94 -7.54 7.69 -2.50
C HIS A 94 -8.40 8.25 -3.63
N SER A 95 -7.96 8.15 -4.89
CA SER A 95 -8.71 8.64 -6.06
C SER A 95 -9.65 7.59 -6.66
N HIS A 96 -9.44 6.31 -6.37
CA HIS A 96 -10.16 5.18 -6.95
C HIS A 96 -10.79 4.27 -5.88
N GLN A 97 -11.16 4.82 -4.72
CA GLN A 97 -11.76 4.07 -3.60
C GLN A 97 -12.92 3.15 -4.02
N GLY A 98 -13.66 3.52 -5.08
CA GLY A 98 -14.74 2.71 -5.65
C GLY A 98 -14.30 1.35 -6.20
N ASP A 99 -13.09 1.27 -6.74
CA ASP A 99 -12.51 0.02 -7.27
C ASP A 99 -12.33 -1.02 -6.16
N PHE A 100 -12.12 -0.53 -4.93
CA PHE A 100 -11.83 -1.35 -3.76
C PHE A 100 -13.06 -1.63 -2.91
N LYS A 101 -14.30 -1.28 -3.29
CA LYS A 101 -15.47 -1.49 -2.41
C LYS A 101 -16.03 -2.91 -2.41
N ASN A 102 -15.68 -3.72 -3.42
CA ASN A 102 -16.27 -5.04 -3.67
C ASN A 102 -15.20 -6.10 -3.98
N ILE A 103 -13.95 -5.85 -3.61
CA ILE A 103 -12.85 -6.81 -3.77
C ILE A 103 -12.86 -7.87 -2.68
#